data_AF-A0A9P7DIC1-F1
#
_entry.id   AF-A0A9P7DIC1-F1
#
_cell.length_a   1.000
_cell.length_b   1.000
_cell.length_c   1.000
_cell.angle_alpha   90.00
_cell.angle_beta   90.00
_cell.angle_gamma   90.00
#
_symmetry.space_group_name_H-M   'P 1'
#
loop_
_entity.id
_entity.type
_entity.pdbx_description
1 polymer ?
#
loop_
_entity_poly.entity_id
_entity_poly.type
_entity_poly.pdbx_seq_one_letter_code
_entity_poly.pdbx_strand_id
1 'polypeptide(L)'
;MELDDTYPDASGNVPAHHSPQLTCVRSCDWTDQPCGLFIEVDKIRIEDHLWFWHGIEAKKATPCRFEGCPDAGTMMYLSRHIEGVHFATSYRCPYCKKLSSRTDSLARHQKGCKPLLASRAHAEHEKYVFYPQAMIKSVSGYIVPAKDAA
;
A
#
# COMPACT_ATOMS: atom_id res chain seq x y z
N MET A 1 8.66 10.60 -26.04
CA MET A 1 7.35 10.05 -25.67
C MET A 1 6.70 11.16 -24.85
N GLU A 2 5.84 11.93 -25.50
CA GLU A 2 5.20 13.09 -24.90
C GLU A 2 4.05 12.60 -24.01
N LEU A 3 4.04 13.03 -22.75
CA LEU A 3 3.00 12.71 -21.77
C LEU A 3 1.85 13.68 -22.01
N ASP A 4 0.65 13.18 -22.30
CA ASP A 4 -0.53 14.03 -22.45
C ASP A 4 -1.08 14.49 -21.08
N ASP A 5 -1.62 15.70 -21.06
CA ASP A 5 -2.13 16.40 -19.88
C ASP A 5 -3.52 15.90 -19.43
N THR A 6 -3.91 14.67 -19.78
CA THR A 6 -5.25 14.14 -19.45
C THR A 6 -5.32 13.45 -18.08
N TYR A 7 -4.22 13.41 -17.31
CA TYR A 7 -4.23 12.86 -15.96
C TYR A 7 -4.81 13.85 -14.94
N PRO A 8 -5.93 13.52 -14.27
CA PRO A 8 -6.45 14.36 -13.20
C PRO A 8 -5.42 14.44 -12.08
N ASP A 9 -5.29 15.63 -11.48
CA ASP A 9 -4.40 15.85 -10.35
C ASP A 9 -4.63 14.78 -9.27
N ALA A 10 -3.58 14.05 -8.92
CA ALA A 10 -3.66 12.93 -8.00
C ALA A 10 -3.62 13.42 -6.55
N SER A 11 -4.63 14.20 -6.15
CA SER A 11 -4.83 14.64 -4.77
C SER A 11 -5.95 13.88 -4.04
N GLY A 12 -6.27 12.66 -4.50
CA GLY A 12 -7.35 11.83 -3.93
C GLY A 12 -6.92 10.41 -3.59
N ASN A 13 -7.25 9.94 -2.38
CA ASN A 13 -7.14 8.56 -1.94
C ASN A 13 -8.05 7.63 -2.78
N VAL A 14 -7.51 6.95 -3.80
CA VAL A 14 -8.27 6.04 -4.66
C VAL A 14 -8.36 4.63 -4.02
N PRO A 15 -9.57 4.03 -3.91
CA PRO A 15 -9.73 2.63 -3.50
C PRO A 15 -9.05 1.68 -4.49
N ALA A 16 -8.30 0.69 -4.00
CA ALA A 16 -7.68 -0.37 -4.81
C ALA A 16 -8.70 -1.39 -5.39
N HIS A 17 -9.86 -0.94 -5.86
CA HIS A 17 -10.67 -1.68 -6.82
C HIS A 17 -10.35 -1.16 -8.22
N HIS A 18 -9.10 -1.37 -8.63
CA HIS A 18 -8.71 -1.18 -10.01
C HIS A 18 -9.11 -2.43 -10.80
N SER A 19 -9.46 -2.24 -12.07
CA SER A 19 -9.60 -3.35 -13.04
C SER A 19 -8.34 -4.23 -12.97
N PRO A 20 -8.40 -5.57 -13.19
CA PRO A 20 -7.22 -6.46 -13.15
C PRO A 20 -6.06 -6.01 -14.05
N GLN A 21 -6.37 -5.13 -15.01
CA GLN A 21 -5.47 -4.57 -16.02
C GLN A 21 -4.73 -3.30 -15.56
N LEU A 22 -4.87 -2.85 -14.31
CA LEU A 22 -4.26 -1.61 -13.83
C LEU A 22 -3.48 -1.85 -12.52
N THR A 23 -2.30 -1.25 -12.41
CA THR A 23 -1.48 -1.29 -11.20
C THR A 23 -1.05 0.11 -10.78
N CYS A 24 -0.80 0.29 -9.48
CA CYS A 24 -0.31 1.55 -8.93
C CYS A 24 1.21 1.46 -8.71
N VAL A 25 1.94 2.41 -9.29
CA VAL A 25 3.40 2.50 -9.19
C VAL A 25 3.86 3.82 -8.57
N ARG A 26 5.04 3.79 -7.95
CA ARG A 26 5.72 4.95 -7.36
C ARG A 26 7.18 4.99 -7.81
N SER A 27 7.74 6.18 -7.99
CA SER A 27 9.18 6.32 -8.26
C SER A 27 9.99 5.97 -7.01
N CYS A 28 11.14 5.35 -7.22
CA CYS A 28 12.14 5.15 -6.18
C CYS A 28 13.04 6.39 -6.08
N ASP A 29 12.87 7.14 -5.00
CA ASP A 29 13.65 8.36 -4.71
C ASP A 29 14.81 8.07 -3.76
N TRP A 30 15.32 6.84 -3.79
CA TRP A 30 16.48 6.41 -3.02
C TRP A 30 17.74 7.14 -3.49
N THR A 31 18.57 7.64 -2.56
CA THR A 31 19.62 8.62 -2.88
C THR A 31 20.87 8.04 -3.54
N ASP A 32 20.95 6.73 -3.81
CA ASP A 32 22.01 6.20 -4.66
C ASP A 32 21.63 6.43 -6.13
N GLN A 33 22.11 7.54 -6.66
CA GLN A 33 21.82 7.83 -8.06
C GLN A 33 22.49 6.83 -9.00
N PRO A 34 21.83 6.41 -10.10
CA PRO A 34 20.47 6.78 -10.52
C PRO A 34 19.48 5.62 -10.36
N CYS A 35 18.67 5.60 -9.29
CA CYS A 35 17.53 4.69 -9.24
C CYS A 35 16.36 5.23 -10.09
N GLY A 36 15.44 6.02 -9.52
CA GLY A 36 14.33 6.65 -10.27
C GLY A 36 13.35 5.67 -10.93
N LEU A 37 13.51 4.36 -10.70
CA LEU A 37 12.68 3.31 -11.28
C LEU A 37 11.29 3.31 -10.64
N PHE A 38 10.29 2.94 -11.42
CA PHE A 38 8.93 2.74 -10.92
C PHE A 38 8.79 1.38 -10.25
N ILE A 39 8.23 1.38 -9.04
CA ILE A 39 7.96 0.20 -8.22
C ILE A 39 6.46 0.08 -8.02
N GLU A 40 5.92 -1.12 -8.23
CA GLU A 40 4.56 -1.46 -7.79
C GLU A 40 4.46 -1.31 -6.26
N VAL A 41 3.37 -0.70 -5.78
CA VAL A 41 3.15 -0.45 -4.34
C VAL A 41 2.74 -1.75 -3.62
N ASP A 42 3.68 -2.68 -3.52
CA ASP A 42 3.56 -3.99 -2.89
C ASP A 42 4.85 -4.37 -2.14
N LYS A 43 4.71 -5.01 -0.98
CA LYS A 43 5.84 -5.38 -0.11
C LYS A 43 6.89 -6.22 -0.85
N ILE A 44 6.47 -7.24 -1.59
CA ILE A 44 7.40 -8.17 -2.25
C ILE A 44 8.15 -7.43 -3.34
N ARG A 45 7.43 -6.61 -4.12
CA ARG A 45 8.02 -5.79 -5.19
C ARG A 45 9.05 -4.79 -4.67
N ILE A 46 8.79 -4.21 -3.50
CA ILE A 46 9.76 -3.34 -2.83
C ILE A 46 10.96 -4.15 -2.32
N GLU A 47 10.77 -5.31 -1.68
CA GLU A 47 11.88 -6.21 -1.25
C GLU A 47 12.79 -6.58 -2.43
N ASP A 48 12.20 -7.05 -3.53
CA ASP A 48 12.95 -7.40 -4.75
C ASP A 48 13.73 -6.19 -5.27
N HIS A 49 13.08 -5.02 -5.36
CA HIS A 49 13.72 -3.80 -5.83
C HIS A 49 14.92 -3.41 -4.97
N LEU A 50 14.76 -3.42 -3.64
CA LEU A 50 15.85 -3.12 -2.69
C LEU A 50 17.02 -4.09 -2.83
N TRP A 51 16.74 -5.36 -3.06
CA TRP A 51 17.78 -6.36 -3.24
C TRP A 51 18.53 -6.19 -4.56
N PHE A 52 17.81 -6.10 -5.69
CA PHE A 52 18.41 -6.06 -7.02
C PHE A 52 19.12 -4.74 -7.32
N TRP A 53 18.55 -3.60 -6.90
CA TRP A 53 19.06 -2.28 -7.29
C TRP A 53 19.90 -1.60 -6.21
N HIS A 54 19.61 -1.86 -4.94
CA HIS A 54 20.30 -1.22 -3.82
C HIS A 54 21.19 -2.18 -3.02
N GLY A 55 21.26 -3.46 -3.42
CA GLY A 55 22.12 -4.46 -2.78
C GLY A 55 21.79 -4.70 -1.30
N ILE A 56 20.53 -4.46 -0.90
CA ILE A 56 20.12 -4.60 0.50
C ILE A 56 19.97 -6.08 0.84
N GLU A 57 20.73 -6.52 1.83
CA GLU A 57 20.71 -7.91 2.30
C GLU A 57 19.60 -8.13 3.34
N ALA A 58 18.93 -9.29 3.29
CA ALA A 58 17.74 -9.57 4.11
C ALA A 58 17.95 -9.41 5.63
N LYS A 59 19.12 -9.81 6.15
CA LYS A 59 19.41 -9.85 7.60
C LYS A 59 20.20 -8.64 8.11
N LYS A 60 20.70 -7.79 7.20
CA LYS A 60 21.57 -6.67 7.56
C LYS A 60 20.74 -5.41 7.77
N ALA A 61 20.92 -4.78 8.92
CA ALA A 61 20.33 -3.47 9.16
C ALA A 61 20.97 -2.44 8.22
N THR A 62 20.13 -1.77 7.43
CA THR A 62 20.54 -0.80 6.42
C THR A 62 19.73 0.48 6.65
N PRO A 63 20.34 1.68 6.57
CA PRO A 63 19.60 2.93 6.64
C PRO A 63 18.65 3.07 5.44
N CYS A 64 17.46 3.58 5.69
CA CYS A 64 16.60 4.09 4.63
C CYS A 64 17.30 5.31 4.01
N ARG A 65 17.41 5.33 2.68
CA ARG A 65 18.03 6.46 1.97
C ARG A 65 17.04 7.20 1.08
N PHE A 66 15.75 7.15 1.38
CA PHE A 66 14.84 8.16 0.87
C PHE A 66 15.19 9.51 1.48
N GLU A 67 14.99 10.59 0.71
CA GLU A 67 15.33 11.94 1.14
C GLU A 67 14.70 12.29 2.49
N GLY A 68 15.54 12.77 3.42
CA GLY A 68 15.09 13.21 4.75
C GLY A 68 14.64 12.08 5.70
N CYS A 69 14.87 10.81 5.37
CA CYS A 69 14.44 9.70 6.19
C CYS A 69 15.52 9.22 7.18
N PRO A 70 15.29 9.28 8.50
CA PRO A 70 16.27 8.83 9.51
C PRO A 70 16.16 7.34 9.86
N ASP A 71 15.16 6.63 9.31
CA ASP A 71 14.86 5.24 9.67
C ASP A 71 15.94 4.27 9.19
N ALA A 72 16.06 3.12 9.87
CA ALA A 72 16.94 2.03 9.48
C ALA A 72 16.37 0.69 9.92
N GLY A 73 16.67 -0.37 9.18
CA GLY A 73 16.26 -1.72 9.56
C GLY A 73 16.66 -2.79 8.57
N THR A 74 16.17 -4.00 8.79
CA THR A 74 16.34 -5.12 7.86
C THR A 74 15.50 -4.89 6.61
N MET A 75 15.76 -5.64 5.54
CA MET A 75 14.97 -5.55 4.29
C MET A 75 13.46 -5.68 4.53
N MET A 76 13.03 -6.64 5.36
CA MET A 76 11.61 -6.82 5.71
C MET A 76 11.01 -5.60 6.43
N TYR A 77 11.80 -4.94 7.28
CA TYR A 77 11.37 -3.69 7.92
C TYR A 77 11.30 -2.56 6.89
N LEU A 78 12.36 -2.38 6.10
CA LEU A 78 12.47 -1.31 5.12
C LEU A 78 11.36 -1.38 4.07
N SER A 79 11.03 -2.55 3.54
CA SER A 79 9.97 -2.65 2.54
C SER A 79 8.61 -2.24 3.06
N ARG A 80 8.29 -2.59 4.31
CA ARG A 80 7.06 -2.13 4.95
C ARG A 80 7.12 -0.65 5.33
N HIS A 81 8.28 -0.18 5.77
CA HIS A 81 8.52 1.24 6.06
C HIS A 81 8.31 2.08 4.80
N ILE A 82 8.90 1.69 3.65
CA ILE A 82 8.74 2.36 2.37
C ILE A 82 7.28 2.34 1.91
N GLU A 83 6.60 1.18 1.97
CA GLU A 83 5.18 1.06 1.58
C GLU A 83 4.30 2.05 2.35
N GLY A 84 4.49 2.18 3.67
CA GLY A 84 3.66 3.02 4.53
C GLY A 84 4.07 4.48 4.59
N VAL A 85 5.38 4.77 4.59
CA VAL A 85 5.94 6.12 4.80
C VAL A 85 6.19 6.84 3.49
N HIS A 86 6.89 6.20 2.55
CA HIS A 86 7.29 6.83 1.28
C HIS A 86 6.25 6.69 0.18
N PHE A 87 5.49 5.59 0.20
CA PHE A 87 4.40 5.35 -0.75
C PHE A 87 3.01 5.68 -0.17
N ALA A 88 2.96 6.16 1.08
CA ALA A 88 1.74 6.62 1.74
C ALA A 88 0.56 5.62 1.69
N THR A 89 0.87 4.32 1.69
CA THR A 89 -0.15 3.29 1.66
C THR A 89 -0.93 3.27 2.96
N SER A 90 -2.26 3.19 2.84
CA SER A 90 -3.13 3.02 3.99
C SER A 90 -4.23 2.00 3.71
N TYR A 91 -4.86 1.53 4.78
CA TYR A 91 -5.94 0.57 4.76
C TYR A 91 -7.15 1.18 5.47
N ARG A 92 -8.29 1.13 4.81
CA ARG A 92 -9.54 1.73 5.29
C ARG A 92 -10.47 0.64 5.83
N CYS A 93 -11.01 0.88 7.03
CA CYS A 93 -12.11 0.09 7.57
C CYS A 93 -13.36 0.33 6.72
N PRO A 94 -14.01 -0.69 6.13
CA PRO A 94 -15.19 -0.48 5.30
C PRO A 94 -16.40 0.03 6.11
N TYR A 95 -16.43 -0.21 7.42
CA TYR A 95 -17.58 0.12 8.27
C TYR A 95 -17.49 1.51 8.93
N CYS A 96 -16.32 1.87 9.45
CA CYS A 96 -16.14 3.15 10.17
C CYS A 96 -15.22 4.14 9.45
N LYS A 97 -14.70 3.77 8.26
CA LYS A 97 -13.78 4.57 7.44
C LYS A 97 -12.45 4.94 8.11
N LYS A 98 -12.14 4.38 9.29
CA LYS A 98 -10.84 4.57 9.96
C LYS A 98 -9.70 4.09 9.05
N LEU A 99 -8.68 4.93 8.90
CA LEU A 99 -7.45 4.61 8.19
C LEU A 99 -6.43 4.01 9.15
N SER A 100 -5.60 3.10 8.64
CA SER A 100 -4.42 2.56 9.33
C SER A 100 -3.32 2.37 8.30
N SER A 101 -2.07 2.64 8.65
CA SER A 101 -0.92 2.43 7.75
C SER A 101 -0.59 0.95 7.52
N ARG A 102 -1.24 0.03 8.25
CA ARG A 102 -0.97 -1.41 8.21
C ARG A 102 -2.23 -2.25 8.29
N THR A 103 -2.20 -3.41 7.64
CA THR A 103 -3.28 -4.41 7.65
C THR A 103 -3.55 -4.98 9.04
N ASP A 104 -2.52 -5.37 9.79
CA ASP A 104 -2.68 -5.97 11.12
C ASP A 104 -3.23 -4.99 12.15
N SER A 105 -2.87 -3.70 12.02
CA SER A 105 -3.41 -2.63 12.84
C SER A 105 -4.92 -2.44 12.57
N LEU A 106 -5.32 -2.54 11.30
CA LEU A 106 -6.73 -2.47 10.92
C LEU A 106 -7.51 -3.73 11.34
N ALA A 107 -6.91 -4.91 11.23
CA ALA A 107 -7.49 -6.17 11.71
C ALA A 107 -7.78 -6.13 13.21
N ARG A 108 -6.81 -5.63 13.99
CA ARG A 108 -7.00 -5.40 15.43
C ARG A 108 -8.11 -4.39 15.69
N HIS A 109 -8.18 -3.32 14.90
CA HIS A 109 -9.28 -2.35 15.00
C HIS A 109 -10.64 -2.98 14.72
N GLN A 110 -10.77 -3.85 13.71
CA GLN A 110 -12.04 -4.49 13.36
C GLN A 110 -12.64 -5.31 14.51
N LYS A 111 -11.81 -5.92 15.37
CA LYS A 111 -12.28 -6.65 16.57
C LYS A 111 -13.13 -5.78 17.51
N GLY A 112 -12.89 -4.47 17.55
CA GLY A 112 -13.61 -3.51 18.39
C GLY A 112 -14.35 -2.42 17.60
N CYS A 113 -14.57 -2.61 16.30
CA CYS A 113 -15.20 -1.62 15.45
C CYS A 113 -16.71 -1.58 15.70
N LYS A 114 -17.20 -0.52 16.37
CA LYS A 114 -18.62 -0.41 16.75
C LYS A 114 -19.58 -0.57 15.55
N PRO A 115 -19.37 0.08 14.39
CA PRO A 115 -20.26 -0.12 13.25
C PRO A 115 -20.28 -1.57 12.73
N LEU A 116 -19.13 -2.25 12.67
CA LEU A 116 -19.07 -3.67 12.29
C LEU A 116 -19.81 -4.56 13.30
N LEU A 117 -19.60 -4.35 14.60
CA LEU A 117 -20.29 -5.11 15.64
C LEU A 117 -21.81 -4.92 15.57
N ALA A 118 -22.28 -3.70 15.30
CA ALA A 118 -23.69 -3.41 15.09
C ALA A 118 -24.25 -4.12 13.85
N SER A 119 -23.54 -4.09 12.71
CA SER A 119 -23.94 -4.81 11.50
C SER A 119 -24.02 -6.32 11.73
N ARG A 120 -23.07 -6.89 12.48
CA ARG A 120 -23.07 -8.31 12.83
C ARG A 120 -24.25 -8.68 13.74
N ALA A 121 -24.51 -7.88 14.76
CA ALA A 121 -25.64 -8.11 15.67
C ALA A 121 -26.99 -8.02 14.96
N HIS A 122 -27.13 -7.07 14.02
CA HIS A 122 -28.32 -6.97 13.19
C HIS A 122 -28.51 -8.22 12.30
N ALA A 123 -27.46 -8.66 11.61
CA ALA A 123 -27.52 -9.88 10.79
C ALA A 123 -27.89 -11.12 11.62
N GLU A 124 -27.37 -11.23 12.85
CA GLU A 124 -27.72 -12.30 13.78
C GLU A 124 -29.20 -12.27 14.20
N HIS A 125 -29.73 -11.08 14.52
CA HIS A 125 -31.15 -10.90 14.84
C HIS A 125 -32.07 -11.31 13.68
N GLU A 126 -31.73 -10.88 12.46
CA GLU A 126 -32.48 -11.21 11.24
C GLU A 126 -32.18 -12.61 10.69
N LYS A 127 -31.32 -13.39 11.36
CA LYS A 127 -30.87 -14.73 10.95
C LYS A 127 -30.22 -14.77 9.55
N TYR A 128 -29.54 -13.69 9.17
CA TYR A 128 -28.77 -13.63 7.92
C TYR A 128 -27.34 -14.13 8.12
N VAL A 129 -26.80 -14.76 7.07
CA VAL A 129 -25.38 -15.08 7.02
C VAL A 129 -24.59 -13.79 6.80
N PHE A 130 -23.74 -13.44 7.77
CA PHE A 130 -22.93 -12.24 7.71
C PHE A 130 -21.57 -12.50 7.04
N TYR A 131 -21.34 -11.88 5.89
CA TYR A 131 -20.05 -11.89 5.19
C TYR A 131 -19.35 -10.54 5.37
N PRO A 132 -18.26 -10.46 6.17
CA PRO A 132 -17.60 -9.19 6.39
C PRO A 132 -16.91 -8.68 5.12
N GLN A 133 -17.13 -7.40 4.81
CA GLN A 133 -16.39 -6.70 3.76
C GLN A 133 -14.89 -6.68 4.04
N ALA A 134 -14.11 -6.88 2.98
CA ALA A 134 -12.66 -6.82 3.01
C ALA A 134 -12.15 -5.40 3.32
N MET A 135 -10.94 -5.31 3.86
CA MET A 135 -10.25 -4.05 4.05
C MET A 135 -9.93 -3.43 2.68
N ILE A 136 -10.10 -2.11 2.56
CA ILE A 136 -9.84 -1.41 1.29
C ILE A 136 -8.41 -0.84 1.36
N LYS A 137 -7.49 -1.36 0.54
CA LYS A 137 -6.17 -0.75 0.35
C LYS A 137 -6.36 0.58 -0.38
N SER A 138 -5.73 1.62 0.13
CA SER A 138 -5.69 2.97 -0.42
C SER A 138 -4.23 3.27 -0.72
N VAL A 139 -3.93 3.47 -2.00
CA VAL A 139 -2.57 3.74 -2.49
C VAL A 139 -2.54 5.12 -3.11
N SER A 140 -1.36 5.75 -3.06
CA SER A 140 -1.05 6.97 -3.81
C SER A 140 0.04 6.63 -4.82
N GLY A 141 -0.07 7.16 -6.04
CA GLY A 141 0.89 6.88 -7.11
C GLY A 141 0.29 7.03 -8.49
N TYR A 142 1.07 6.64 -9.49
CA TYR A 142 0.66 6.63 -10.88
C TYR A 142 -0.10 5.33 -11.18
N ILE A 143 -1.31 5.44 -11.72
CA ILE A 143 -2.07 4.28 -12.18
C ILE A 143 -1.67 4.00 -13.62
N VAL A 144 -1.07 2.83 -13.86
CA VAL A 144 -0.59 2.42 -15.19
C VAL A 144 -1.23 1.08 -15.59
N PRO A 145 -1.33 0.76 -16.89
CA PRO A 145 -1.66 -0.59 -17.32
C PRO A 145 -0.75 -1.60 -16.65
N ALA A 146 -1.35 -2.60 -15.99
CA ALA A 146 -0.62 -3.79 -15.58
C ALA A 146 -0.01 -4.40 -16.83
N LYS A 147 1.20 -4.97 -16.71
CA LYS A 147 1.77 -5.72 -17.83
C LYS A 147 0.79 -6.84 -18.17
N ASP A 148 0.07 -6.69 -19.27
CA ASP A 148 -0.78 -7.74 -19.79
C ASP A 148 0.09 -8.99 -19.98
N ALA A 149 -0.42 -10.10 -19.46
CA ALA A 149 0.07 -11.43 -19.77
C ALA A 149 -0.11 -11.64 -21.29
N ALA A 150 0.96 -11.37 -22.03
CA ALA A 150 1.11 -11.85 -23.40
C ALA A 150 1.24 -13.39 -23.39
#